data_AF-A0A087LUY0-F1
#
_entry.id   AF-A0A087LUY0-F1
#
_cell.length_a   1.000
_cell.length_b   1.000
_cell.length_c   1.000
_cell.angle_alpha   90.00
_cell.angle_beta   90.00
_cell.angle_gamma   90.00
#
_symmetry.space_group_name_H-M   'P 1'
#
loop_
_entity.id
_entity.type
_entity.pdbx_description
1 polymer ?
#
loop_
_entity_poly.entity_id
_entity_poly.type
_entity_poly.pdbx_seq_one_letter_code
_entity_poly.pdbx_strand_id
1 'polypeptide(L)' 'MQGVRLLGTSKDSDMSMAMGIAIGVGIGAAIGAAIDNLALGVGIGIAIGAGMGAAFGKRDEEK' A
#
# COMPACT_ATOMS: atom_id res chain seq x y z
N MET A 1 -15.79 35.97 8.98
CA MET A 1 -14.70 35.14 9.52
C MET A 1 -14.55 33.92 8.63
N GLN A 2 -13.53 33.92 7.75
CA GLN A 2 -13.22 32.80 6.85
C GLN A 2 -12.11 31.98 7.52
N GLY A 3 -12.37 30.71 7.81
CA GLY A 3 -11.41 29.78 8.40
C GLY A 3 -12.20 28.67 9.10
N VAL A 4 -12.24 27.44 8.63
CA VAL A 4 -11.19 26.63 8.04
C VAL A 4 -11.84 25.76 6.96
N ARG A 5 -11.51 26.03 5.69
CA ARG A 5 -11.56 24.99 4.66
C ARG A 5 -10.36 24.07 4.91
N LEU A 6 -10.47 22.81 4.48
CA LEU A 6 -9.46 21.74 4.47
C LEU A 6 -9.59 20.77 5.64
N LEU A 7 -10.20 19.62 5.38
CA LEU A 7 -9.39 18.48 4.99
C LEU A 7 -10.27 17.46 4.27
N GLY A 8 -10.24 17.50 2.94
CA GLY A 8 -10.72 16.38 2.13
C GLY A 8 -9.81 15.20 2.41
N THR A 9 -10.32 14.21 3.13
CA THR A 9 -9.72 12.88 3.24
C THR A 9 -10.32 12.05 2.11
N SER A 10 -9.59 11.95 1.02
CA SER A 10 -9.78 10.93 -0.02
C SER A 10 -9.42 9.56 0.58
N LYS A 11 -10.25 9.07 1.51
CA LYS A 11 -9.89 7.96 2.40
C LYS A 11 -9.69 6.65 1.68
N ASP A 12 -10.38 6.44 0.56
CA ASP A 12 -10.53 5.12 -0.05
C ASP A 12 -9.31 4.71 -0.87
N SER A 13 -8.73 5.64 -1.65
CA SER A 13 -7.52 5.40 -2.44
C SER A 13 -6.27 5.25 -1.56
N ASP A 14 -6.13 6.13 -0.55
CA ASP A 14 -5.00 6.10 0.39
C ASP A 14 -5.02 4.85 1.27
N MET A 15 -6.21 4.45 1.73
CA MET A 15 -6.38 3.23 2.53
C MET A 15 -6.06 1.99 1.70
N SER A 16 -6.46 1.94 0.43
CA SER A 16 -6.14 0.85 -0.49
C SER A 16 -4.63 0.70 -0.72
N MET A 17 -3.93 1.84 -0.89
CA MET A 17 -2.48 1.85 -1.02
C MET A 17 -1.77 1.40 0.26
N ALA A 18 -2.19 1.94 1.42
CA ALA A 18 -1.64 1.57 2.72
C ALA A 18 -1.87 0.08 3.05
N MET A 19 -3.04 -0.45 2.73
CA MET A 19 -3.35 -1.88 2.89
C MET A 19 -2.47 -2.75 1.99
N GLY A 20 -2.36 -2.39 0.71
CA GLY A 20 -1.51 -3.12 -0.25
C GLY A 20 -0.06 -3.22 0.24
N ILE A 21 0.52 -2.10 0.67
CA ILE A 21 1.89 -2.09 1.21
C ILE A 21 1.99 -2.91 2.50
N ALA A 22 1.04 -2.77 3.44
CA ALA A 22 1.09 -3.51 4.71
C ALA A 22 1.02 -5.04 4.51
N ILE A 23 0.14 -5.52 3.62
CA ILE A 23 0.06 -6.94 3.25
C ILE A 23 1.35 -7.37 2.54
N GLY A 24 1.79 -6.60 1.55
CA GLY A 24 2.98 -6.91 0.76
C GLY A 24 4.24 -7.01 1.60
N VAL A 25 4.45 -6.08 2.54
CA VAL A 25 5.60 -6.11 3.46
C VAL A 25 5.49 -7.28 4.43
N GLY A 26 4.30 -7.58 4.98
CA GLY A 26 4.12 -8.72 5.89
C GLY A 26 4.45 -10.06 5.24
N ILE A 27 3.95 -10.28 4.02
CA ILE A 27 4.23 -11.50 3.24
C ILE A 27 5.70 -11.51 2.78
N GLY A 28 6.21 -10.39 2.28
CA GLY A 28 7.58 -10.25 1.80
C GLY A 28 8.61 -10.48 2.92
N ALA A 29 8.35 -9.99 4.12
CA ALA A 29 9.20 -10.23 5.29
C ALA A 29 9.18 -11.71 5.70
N ALA A 30 8.01 -12.36 5.70
CA ALA A 30 7.90 -13.79 6.01
C ALA A 30 8.64 -14.67 4.97
N ILE A 31 8.48 -14.37 3.68
CA ILE A 31 9.21 -15.07 2.60
C ILE A 31 10.70 -14.78 2.70
N GLY A 32 11.10 -13.52 2.90
CA GLY A 32 12.48 -13.09 3.07
C GLY A 32 13.19 -13.78 4.23
N ALA A 33 12.48 -13.96 5.35
CA ALA A 33 12.98 -14.73 6.49
C ALA A 33 13.11 -16.23 6.17
N ALA A 34 12.21 -16.80 5.35
CA ALA A 34 12.28 -18.21 4.96
C ALA A 34 13.44 -18.52 3.99
N ILE A 35 13.83 -17.55 3.15
CA ILE A 35 14.94 -17.69 2.18
C ILE A 35 16.27 -17.11 2.68
N ASP A 36 16.33 -16.68 3.95
CA ASP A 36 17.48 -16.00 4.57
C ASP A 36 17.94 -14.75 3.79
N ASN A 37 17.02 -14.11 3.07
CA ASN A 37 17.27 -12.92 2.27
C ASN A 37 16.13 -11.92 2.42
N LEU A 38 16.19 -11.16 3.52
CA LEU A 38 15.19 -10.15 3.86
C LEU A 38 15.13 -9.04 2.80
N ALA A 39 16.25 -8.67 2.20
CA ALA A 39 16.32 -7.62 1.19
C ALA A 39 15.50 -7.99 -0.07
N LEU A 40 15.65 -9.23 -0.55
CA LEU A 40 14.86 -9.74 -1.67
C LEU A 40 13.39 -9.92 -1.27
N GLY A 41 13.11 -10.51 -0.11
CA GLY A 41 11.75 -10.74 0.34
C GLY A 41 10.95 -9.45 0.52
N VAL A 42 11.51 -8.46 1.23
CA VAL A 42 10.87 -7.16 1.43
C VAL A 42 10.80 -6.37 0.12
N GLY A 43 11.82 -6.41 -0.73
CA GLY A 43 11.79 -5.75 -2.04
C GLY A 43 10.66 -6.27 -2.94
N ILE A 44 10.52 -7.60 -3.03
CA ILE A 44 9.43 -8.26 -3.78
C ILE A 44 8.08 -7.96 -3.11
N GLY A 45 8.01 -8.05 -1.79
CA GLY A 45 6.80 -7.76 -1.01
C GLY A 45 6.28 -6.33 -1.21
N ILE A 46 7.16 -5.33 -1.15
CA ILE A 46 6.80 -3.94 -1.42
C ILE A 46 6.35 -3.76 -2.87
N ALA A 47 7.04 -4.35 -3.85
CA ALA A 47 6.67 -4.25 -5.26
C ALA A 47 5.26 -4.83 -5.53
N ILE A 48 4.96 -6.00 -4.97
CA ILE A 48 3.63 -6.63 -5.07
C ILE A 48 2.59 -5.80 -4.31
N GLY A 49 2.89 -5.38 -3.08
CA GLY A 49 1.98 -4.62 -2.24
C GLY A 49 1.62 -3.25 -2.84
N ALA A 50 2.61 -2.54 -3.38
CA ALA A 50 2.41 -1.27 -4.08
C ALA A 50 1.65 -1.47 -5.39
N GLY A 51 1.94 -2.53 -6.17
CA GLY A 51 1.19 -2.85 -7.39
C GLY A 51 -0.28 -3.18 -7.10
N MET A 52 -0.53 -3.91 -6.02
CA MET A 52 -1.86 -4.28 -5.56
C MET A 52 -2.62 -3.07 -5.01
N GLY A 53 -1.98 -2.25 -4.16
CA GLY A 53 -2.53 -1.01 -3.64
C GLY A 53 -2.86 0.00 -4.74
N ALA A 54 -1.99 0.13 -5.75
CA ALA A 54 -2.24 0.96 -6.92
C ALA A 54 -3.36 0.40 -7.81
N ALA A 55 -3.46 -0.92 -7.97
CA ALA A 55 -4.51 -1.55 -8.77
C ALA A 55 -5.89 -1.50 -8.10
N PHE A 56 -5.96 -1.52 -6.76
CA PHE A 56 -7.21 -1.38 -6.01
C PHE A 56 -7.60 0.09 -5.80
N GLY A 57 -6.64 0.97 -5.51
CA GLY A 57 -6.89 2.41 -5.38
C GLY A 57 -7.35 3.04 -6.70
N LYS A 58 -6.87 2.56 -7.85
CA LYS A 58 -7.33 3.01 -9.17
C LYS A 58 -8.76 2.60 -9.51
N ARG A 59 -9.29 1.53 -8.91
CA ARG A 59 -10.68 1.10 -9.14
C ARG A 59 -11.68 1.98 -8.38
N ASP A 60 -11.21 2.71 -7.36
CA ASP A 60 -12.03 3.68 -6.63
C ASP A 60 -12.06 5.06 -7.33
N GLU A 61 -11.05 5.34 -8.17
CA GLU A 61 -10.96 6.58 -8.95
C GLU A 61 -11.63 6.48 -10.34
N GLU A 62 -12.13 5.30 -10.73
CA GLU A 62 -12.94 5.11 -11.95
C GLU A 62 -14.45 5.23 -11.63
N LYS A 63 -14.85 6.45 -11.25
CA LYS A 63 -16.19 7.00 -11.49
C LYS A 63 -16.08 8.36 -12.19
#